data_AF-A0A7X7G409-F1
#
_entry.id   AF-A0A7X7G409-F1
#
_cell.length_a   1.000
_cell.length_b   1.000
_cell.length_c   1.000
_cell.angle_alpha   90.00
_cell.angle_beta   90.00
_cell.angle_gamma   90.00
#
_symmetry.space_group_name_H-M   'P 1'
#
loop_
_entity.id
_entity.type
_entity.pdbx_description
1 polymer ?
#
loop_
_entity_poly.entity_id
_entity_poly.type
_entity_poly.pdbx_seq_one_letter_code
_entity_poly.pdbx_strand_id
1 'polypeptide(L)'
;MEKDYCVLVFGKTGCDKCKVLNQRLDQILARPEWLRFGKTYHDLATLDGLVAFSKAECVNPQRIPAMMVTRRSPGTGRFQPVMTRDPGRDDPVCGRSRLHQYVGLQTDYSADGKGVITPKMIASVLQEALEA
;
A
#
# COMPACT_ATOMS: atom_id res chain seq x y z
N MET A 1 0.59 3.09 21.73
CA MET A 1 -0.73 3.37 21.14
C MET A 1 -0.91 2.40 19.99
N GLU A 2 -1.92 1.52 20.04
CA GLU A 2 -2.17 0.60 18.94
C GLU A 2 -2.70 1.37 17.72
N LYS A 3 -2.27 0.97 16.53
CA LYS A 3 -2.64 1.63 15.27
C LYS A 3 -3.93 1.01 14.74
N ASP A 4 -4.83 1.84 14.24
CA ASP A 4 -6.11 1.39 13.66
C ASP A 4 -5.92 0.77 12.28
N TYR A 5 -4.90 1.24 11.55
CA TYR A 5 -4.59 0.83 10.20
C TYR A 5 -3.15 0.33 10.09
N CYS A 6 -2.91 -0.63 9.21
CA CYS A 6 -1.58 -1.11 8.88
C CYS A 6 -1.38 -1.12 7.36
N VAL A 7 -0.34 -0.41 6.92
CA VAL A 7 0.11 -0.41 5.52
C VAL A 7 1.07 -1.58 5.32
N LEU A 8 0.64 -2.57 4.54
CA LEU A 8 1.48 -3.67 4.10
C LEU A 8 2.26 -3.22 2.86
N VAL A 9 3.60 -3.22 2.93
CA VAL A 9 4.47 -2.86 1.81
C VAL A 9 5.14 -4.13 1.30
N PHE A 10 5.00 -4.41 0.00
CA PHE A 10 5.62 -5.55 -0.66
C PHE A 10 6.81 -5.06 -1.49
N GLY A 11 7.98 -5.64 -1.26
CA GLY A 11 9.22 -5.22 -1.91
C GLY A 11 10.22 -6.36 -2.03
N LYS A 12 11.40 -6.05 -2.56
CA LYS A 12 12.53 -6.98 -2.66
C LYS A 12 13.74 -6.35 -2.01
N THR A 13 14.56 -7.14 -1.32
CA THR A 13 15.86 -6.66 -0.84
C THR A 13 16.73 -6.16 -2.01
N GLY A 14 17.44 -5.05 -1.80
CA GLY A 14 18.28 -4.42 -2.83
C GLY A 14 17.54 -3.53 -3.85
N CYS A 15 16.22 -3.39 -3.75
CA CYS A 15 15.40 -2.62 -4.70
C CYS A 15 15.37 -1.12 -4.37
N ASP A 16 15.95 -0.26 -5.21
CA ASP A 16 15.97 1.20 -4.97
C ASP A 16 14.58 1.84 -4.99
N LYS A 17 13.67 1.38 -5.86
CA LYS A 17 12.27 1.85 -5.85
C LYS A 17 11.56 1.52 -4.54
N CYS A 18 11.89 0.37 -3.96
CA CYS A 18 11.33 -0.09 -2.69
C CYS A 18 11.87 0.77 -1.53
N LYS A 19 13.16 1.16 -1.57
CA LYS A 19 13.73 2.13 -0.62
C LYS A 19 13.01 3.49 -0.72
N VAL A 20 12.84 4.00 -1.94
CA VAL A 20 12.17 5.29 -2.18
C VAL A 20 10.71 5.27 -1.72
N LEU A 21 9.95 4.21 -2.00
CA LEU A 21 8.57 4.06 -1.51
C LEU A 21 8.54 4.08 0.02
N ASN A 22 9.39 3.28 0.67
CA ASN A 22 9.46 3.23 2.13
C ASN A 22 9.79 4.59 2.73
N GLN A 23 10.80 5.28 2.20
CA GLN A 23 11.20 6.61 2.67
C GLN A 23 10.05 7.62 2.56
N ARG A 24 9.35 7.64 1.42
CA ARG A 24 8.18 8.54 1.22
C ARG A 24 7.05 8.21 2.17
N LEU A 25 6.75 6.93 2.35
CA LEU A 25 5.71 6.47 3.27
C LEU A 25 6.07 6.84 4.71
N ASP A 26 7.32 6.62 5.15
CA ASP A 26 7.77 6.97 6.50
C ASP A 26 7.67 8.47 6.77
N GLN A 27 8.05 9.31 5.81
CA GLN A 27 7.90 10.77 5.90
C GLN A 27 6.44 11.22 6.01
N ILE A 28 5.51 10.51 5.35
CA ILE A 28 4.08 10.80 5.44
C ILE A 28 3.55 10.32 6.80
N LEU A 29 3.84 9.08 7.20
CA LEU A 29 3.33 8.48 8.43
C LEU A 29 3.88 9.14 9.71
N ALA A 30 4.96 9.91 9.60
CA ALA A 30 5.49 10.73 10.70
C ALA A 30 4.62 11.96 11.03
N ARG A 31 3.71 12.38 10.15
CA ARG A 31 2.90 13.58 10.37
C ARG A 31 1.69 13.30 11.29
N PRO A 32 1.25 14.28 12.10
CA PRO A 32 0.18 14.08 13.09
C PRO A 32 -1.12 13.51 12.53
N GLU A 33 -1.53 13.92 11.33
CA GLU A 33 -2.76 13.49 10.70
C GLU A 33 -2.78 11.99 10.30
N TRP A 34 -1.60 11.36 10.21
CA TRP A 34 -1.44 9.95 9.82
C TRP A 34 -1.07 9.04 10.99
N LEU A 35 -1.10 9.52 12.24
CA LEU A 35 -0.72 8.74 13.42
C LEU A 35 -1.55 7.48 13.67
N ARG A 36 -2.70 7.32 12.99
CA ARG A 36 -3.54 6.11 13.06
C ARG A 36 -2.97 4.94 12.25
N PHE A 37 -2.00 5.19 11.38
CA PHE A 37 -1.40 4.18 10.51
C PHE A 37 -0.07 3.66 11.10
N GLY A 38 0.11 2.35 10.99
CA GLY A 38 1.39 1.65 11.09
C GLY A 38 1.83 1.13 9.72
N LYS A 39 3.03 0.54 9.67
CA LYS A 39 3.62 -0.02 8.45
C LYS A 39 4.28 -1.36 8.75
N THR A 40 4.11 -2.32 7.86
CA THR A 40 4.84 -3.59 7.83
C THR A 40 5.44 -3.80 6.45
N TYR A 41 6.74 -4.13 6.40
CA TYR A 41 7.42 -4.46 5.15
C TYR A 41 7.54 -5.98 4.98
N HIS A 42 7.18 -6.47 3.80
CA HIS A 42 7.25 -7.86 3.40
C HIS A 42 8.24 -8.00 2.24
N ASP A 43 9.38 -8.63 2.53
CA ASP A 43 10.38 -8.98 1.52
C ASP A 43 9.98 -10.25 0.78
N LEU A 44 9.70 -10.12 -0.52
CA LEU A 44 9.30 -11.23 -1.39
C LEU A 44 10.43 -12.25 -1.63
N ALA A 45 11.66 -11.97 -1.19
CA ALA A 45 12.73 -12.96 -1.18
C ALA A 45 12.65 -13.94 0.01
N THR A 46 11.74 -13.71 0.97
CA THR A 46 11.54 -14.55 2.16
C THR A 46 10.24 -15.32 2.09
N LEU A 47 10.16 -16.47 2.77
CA LEU A 47 8.94 -17.28 2.84
C LEU A 47 7.78 -16.47 3.43
N ASP A 48 8.01 -15.74 4.53
CA ASP A 48 6.97 -14.95 5.19
C ASP A 48 6.45 -13.82 4.28
N GLY A 49 7.34 -13.17 3.53
CA GLY A 49 6.94 -12.15 2.57
C GLY A 49 6.14 -12.71 1.40
N LEU A 50 6.52 -13.89 0.89
CA LEU A 50 5.76 -14.59 -0.14
C LEU A 50 4.38 -15.02 0.37
N VAL A 51 4.27 -15.55 1.59
CA VAL A 51 2.99 -15.92 2.20
C VAL A 51 2.10 -14.69 2.36
N ALA A 52 2.64 -13.57 2.86
CA ALA A 52 1.89 -12.32 3.01
C ALA A 52 1.42 -11.77 1.65
N PHE A 53 2.29 -11.82 0.64
CA PHE A 53 1.97 -11.41 -0.73
C PHE A 53 0.87 -12.27 -1.35
N SER A 54 0.97 -13.60 -1.22
CA SER A 54 -0.04 -14.52 -1.71
C SER A 54 -1.40 -14.28 -1.05
N LYS A 55 -1.42 -14.01 0.27
CA LYS A 55 -2.65 -13.66 1.01
C LYS A 55 -3.26 -12.32 0.59
N ALA A 56 -2.49 -11.42 -0.02
CA ALA A 56 -3.01 -10.14 -0.47
C ALA A 56 -3.89 -10.28 -1.71
N GLU A 57 -3.68 -11.31 -2.54
CA GLU A 57 -4.48 -11.73 -3.72
C GLU A 57 -4.76 -10.65 -4.79
N CYS A 58 -4.25 -9.43 -4.63
CA CYS A 58 -4.58 -8.27 -5.48
C CYS A 58 -3.37 -7.56 -6.10
N VAL A 59 -2.15 -7.91 -5.68
CA VAL A 59 -0.92 -7.26 -6.13
C VAL A 59 -0.29 -8.06 -7.26
N ASN A 60 0.04 -7.41 -8.37
CA ASN A 60 0.74 -8.06 -9.47
C ASN A 60 2.24 -8.21 -9.15
N PRO A 61 2.85 -9.41 -9.22
CA PRO A 61 4.26 -9.63 -8.89
C PRO A 61 5.24 -8.87 -9.81
N GLN A 62 4.81 -8.50 -11.02
CA GLN A 62 5.58 -7.67 -11.95
C GLN A 62 5.50 -6.17 -11.63
N ARG A 63 4.68 -5.77 -10.65
CA ARG A 63 4.40 -4.38 -10.29
C ARG A 63 4.87 -4.01 -8.88
N ILE A 64 5.93 -4.69 -8.42
CA ILE A 64 6.59 -4.43 -7.14
C ILE A 64 7.62 -3.30 -7.30
N PRO A 65 7.76 -2.35 -6.35
CA PRO A 65 7.10 -2.32 -5.04
C PRO A 65 5.61 -1.98 -5.09
N ALA A 66 4.88 -2.43 -4.07
CA ALA A 66 3.45 -2.18 -3.89
C ALA A 66 3.12 -1.96 -2.42
N MET A 67 1.94 -1.40 -2.14
CA MET A 67 1.39 -1.26 -0.81
C MET A 67 -0.12 -1.50 -0.78
N MET A 68 -0.62 -2.03 0.32
CA MET A 68 -2.05 -2.23 0.58
C MET A 68 -2.39 -1.79 2.00
N VAL A 69 -3.57 -1.20 2.20
CA VAL A 69 -4.03 -0.76 3.52
C VAL A 69 -4.95 -1.82 4.12
N THR A 70 -4.70 -2.14 5.38
CA THR A 70 -5.57 -2.99 6.20
C THR A 70 -6.05 -2.22 7.42
N ARG A 71 -7.24 -2.54 7.92
CA ARG A 71 -7.85 -1.95 9.12
C ARG A 71 -8.06 -3.01 10.18
N ARG A 72 -7.81 -2.65 11.44
CA ARG A 72 -8.06 -3.52 12.58
C ARG A 72 -9.56 -3.67 12.80
N SER A 73 -10.05 -4.90 12.82
CA SER A 73 -11.43 -5.23 13.14
C SER A 73 -11.68 -5.05 14.65
N PRO A 74 -12.66 -4.22 15.07
CA PRO A 74 -12.91 -3.93 16.49
C PRO A 74 -13.25 -5.15 17.35
N GLY A 75 -13.82 -6.21 16.76
CA GLY A 75 -14.26 -7.40 17.50
C GLY A 75 -13.21 -8.52 17.58
N THR A 76 -12.27 -8.59 16.62
CA THR A 76 -11.31 -9.70 16.55
C THR A 76 -9.86 -9.24 16.74
N GLY A 77 -9.60 -7.94 16.67
CA GLY A 77 -8.27 -7.36 16.67
C GLY A 77 -7.45 -7.69 15.41
N ARG A 78 -8.00 -8.45 14.45
CA ARG A 78 -7.32 -8.85 13.21
C ARG A 78 -7.36 -7.72 12.18
N PHE A 79 -6.30 -7.60 11.39
CA PHE A 79 -6.24 -6.67 10.27
C PHE A 79 -6.89 -7.30 9.03
N GLN A 80 -7.83 -6.57 8.42
CA GLN A 80 -8.53 -6.96 7.20
C GLN A 80 -8.28 -5.91 6.10
N PRO A 81 -8.15 -6.31 4.82
CA PRO A 81 -8.01 -5.37 3.71
C PRO A 81 -9.13 -4.35 3.66
N VAL A 82 -8.78 -3.08 3.42
CA VAL A 82 -9.78 -2.02 3.22
C VAL A 82 -10.25 -2.08 1.78
N MET A 83 -11.57 -2.23 1.57
CA MET A 83 -12.18 -2.23 0.23
C MET A 83 -12.13 -0.83 -0.37
N THR A 84 -11.88 -0.74 -1.67
CA THR A 84 -12.01 0.54 -2.38
C THR A 84 -13.48 0.89 -2.60
N ARG A 85 -13.79 2.18 -2.65
CA ARG A 85 -15.16 2.67 -2.90
C ARG A 85 -15.57 2.61 -4.38
N ASP A 86 -14.60 2.66 -5.28
CA ASP A 86 -14.83 2.76 -6.72
C ASP A 86 -14.01 1.70 -7.49
N PRO A 87 -14.32 0.39 -7.36
CA PRO A 87 -13.58 -0.65 -8.07
C PRO A 87 -13.60 -0.46 -9.59
N GLY A 88 -12.42 -0.42 -10.21
CA GLY A 88 -12.29 -0.29 -11.66
C GLY A 88 -12.52 1.10 -12.25
N ARG A 89 -12.79 2.11 -11.41
CA ARG A 89 -12.88 3.50 -11.86
C ARG A 89 -11.50 4.09 -12.10
N ASP A 90 -11.39 4.92 -13.13
CA ASP A 90 -10.18 5.71 -13.36
C ASP A 90 -9.91 6.64 -12.17
N ASP A 91 -8.66 6.63 -11.69
CA ASP A 91 -8.21 7.51 -10.62
C ASP A 91 -7.30 8.61 -11.20
N PRO A 92 -7.68 9.90 -11.11
CA PRO A 92 -6.90 10.99 -11.69
C PRO A 92 -5.57 11.25 -10.95
N VAL A 93 -5.40 10.75 -9.72
CA VAL A 93 -4.19 10.90 -8.91
C VAL A 93 -3.29 9.68 -9.04
N CYS A 94 -3.86 8.48 -8.96
CA CYS A 94 -3.13 7.22 -8.89
C CYS A 94 -3.04 6.50 -10.23
N GLY A 95 -3.95 6.80 -11.16
CA GLY A 95 -4.05 6.16 -12.47
C GLY A 95 -3.97 4.64 -12.36
N ARG A 96 -3.17 4.05 -13.24
CA ARG A 96 -2.95 2.59 -13.29
C ARG A 96 -2.27 2.02 -12.05
N SER A 97 -1.71 2.86 -11.17
CA SER A 97 -1.04 2.39 -9.95
C SER A 97 -2.02 1.97 -8.86
N ARG A 98 -3.29 2.39 -8.91
CA ARG A 98 -4.30 1.96 -7.92
C ARG A 98 -4.56 0.45 -8.00
N LEU A 99 -4.75 -0.19 -6.86
CA LEU A 99 -5.26 -1.56 -6.81
C LEU A 99 -6.76 -1.58 -7.13
N HIS A 100 -7.23 -2.67 -7.74
CA HIS A 100 -8.59 -2.71 -8.29
C HIS A 100 -9.68 -2.86 -7.21
N GLN A 101 -9.48 -3.75 -6.23
CA GLN A 101 -10.51 -4.11 -5.25
C GLN A 101 -10.26 -3.51 -3.87
N TYR A 102 -8.99 -3.34 -3.49
CA TYR A 102 -8.59 -2.86 -2.17
C TYR A 102 -7.88 -1.52 -2.25
N VAL A 103 -7.88 -0.79 -1.15
CA VAL A 103 -7.16 0.47 -1.01
C VAL A 103 -5.66 0.19 -0.98
N GLY A 104 -4.96 0.61 -2.03
CA GLY A 104 -3.52 0.39 -2.16
C GLY A 104 -2.97 0.81 -3.52
N LEU A 105 -1.65 0.66 -3.67
CA LEU A 105 -0.89 1.04 -4.84
C LEU A 105 0.04 -0.10 -5.29
N GLN A 106 0.30 -0.19 -6.58
CA GLN A 106 1.34 -1.01 -7.17
C GLN A 106 2.08 -0.19 -8.24
N THR A 107 3.35 -0.48 -8.45
CA THR A 107 4.19 0.30 -9.35
C THR A 107 3.70 0.18 -10.80
N ASP A 108 3.47 1.31 -11.47
CA ASP A 108 3.21 1.34 -12.91
C ASP A 108 4.51 1.52 -13.70
N TYR A 109 4.96 0.46 -14.37
CA TYR A 109 6.15 0.45 -15.23
C TYR A 109 5.89 0.88 -16.68
N SER A 110 4.67 1.35 -17.00
CA SER A 110 4.38 1.96 -18.29
C SER A 110 5.19 3.24 -18.53
N ALA A 111 5.22 3.71 -19.79
CA ALA A 111 5.88 4.96 -20.16
C ALA A 111 5.35 6.17 -19.37
N ASP A 112 4.06 6.17 -19.05
CA ASP A 112 3.41 7.24 -18.29
C ASP A 112 3.71 7.15 -16.79
N GLY A 113 3.67 5.94 -16.23
CA GLY A 113 3.89 5.68 -14.80
C GLY A 113 5.35 5.75 -14.35
N LYS A 114 6.30 5.50 -15.26
CA LYS A 114 7.77 5.60 -15.07
C LYS A 114 8.32 4.80 -13.88
N GLY A 115 7.55 3.87 -13.34
CA GLY A 115 7.90 3.07 -12.17
C GLY A 115 7.94 3.87 -10.86
N VAL A 116 7.13 4.93 -10.71
CA VAL A 116 7.18 5.84 -9.56
C VAL A 116 5.85 5.89 -8.81
N ILE A 117 5.87 5.56 -7.52
CA ILE A 117 4.77 5.84 -6.58
C ILE A 117 5.07 7.15 -5.85
N THR A 118 4.29 8.21 -6.11
CA THR A 118 4.54 9.56 -5.60
C THR A 118 3.93 9.79 -4.21
N PRO A 119 4.43 10.78 -3.43
CA PRO A 119 3.81 11.15 -2.15
C PRO A 119 2.32 11.52 -2.25
N LYS A 120 1.91 12.16 -3.35
CA LYS A 120 0.51 12.53 -3.60
C LYS A 120 -0.38 11.30 -3.71
N MET A 121 0.08 10.25 -4.40
CA MET A 121 -0.64 8.98 -4.54
C MET A 121 -0.78 8.28 -3.19
N ILE A 122 0.31 8.23 -2.40
CA ILE A 122 0.30 7.63 -1.06
C ILE A 122 -0.73 8.34 -0.18
N ALA A 123 -0.69 9.68 -0.11
CA ALA A 123 -1.63 10.46 0.69
C ALA A 123 -3.09 10.25 0.23
N SER A 124 -3.35 10.19 -1.07
CA SER A 124 -4.68 9.92 -1.63
C SER A 124 -5.25 8.58 -1.17
N VAL A 125 -4.43 7.53 -1.18
CA VAL A 125 -4.83 6.18 -0.76
C VAL A 125 -5.01 6.07 0.76
N LEU A 126 -4.16 6.74 1.55
CA LEU A 126 -4.35 6.80 3.01
C LEU A 126 -5.64 7.57 3.37
N GLN A 127 -5.93 8.65 2.65
CA GLN A 127 -7.16 9.41 2.82
C GLN A 127 -8.39 8.55 2.50
N GLU A 128 -8.39 7.84 1.36
CA GLU A 128 -9.49 6.91 1.01
C GLU A 128 -9.72 5.88 2.12
N ALA A 129 -8.65 5.32 2.70
CA ALA A 129 -8.78 4.35 3.78
C ALA A 129 -9.40 4.92 5.07
N LEU A 130 -9.21 6.22 5.35
CA LEU A 130 -9.85 6.86 6.50
C LEU A 130 -11.35 7.09 6.31
N GLU A 131 -11.78 7.20 5.06
CA GLU A 131 -13.16 7.48 4.73
C GLU A 131 -13.98 6.17 4.54
N ALA A 132 -13.33 5.04 4.24
CA ALA A 132 -13.96 3.73 4.11
C ALA A 132 -14.43 3.12 5.44
#